data_AF-A0A3C0FKE1-F1
#
_entry.id   AF-A0A3C0FKE1-F1
#
_cell.length_a   1.000
_cell.length_b   1.000
_cell.length_c   1.000
_cell.angle_alpha   90.00
_cell.angle_beta   90.00
_cell.angle_gamma   90.00
#
_symmetry.space_group_name_H-M   'P 1'
#
loop_
_entity.id
_entity.type
_entity.pdbx_description
1 polymer ?
#
loop_
_entity_poly.entity_id
_entity_poly.type
_entity_poly.pdbx_seq_one_letter_code
_entity_poly.pdbx_strand_id
1 'polypeptide(L)'
;GAIILAGVAGSQLFNALTSFIVTKAATADEARGVMFWLLGNLSGVRWPDVYLALPVAVIGLLVCLWYSRALDAFTFGVESAASLGVPVRRVYVVLIAIAASMTAVMVSIVGAIGFVGLVIPHAARFFVGTRHGFLLPASALIGAVFLVA
;
A
#
# COMPACT_ATOMS: atom_id res chain seq x y z
N GLY A 1 -7.94 3.89 -17.01
CA GLY A 1 -9.36 4.23 -16.80
C GLY A 1 -10.11 3.14 -16.05
N ALA A 2 -10.35 1.99 -16.68
CA ALA A 2 -11.22 0.93 -16.13
C ALA A 2 -10.85 0.45 -14.72
N ILE A 3 -9.57 0.25 -14.41
CA ILE A 3 -9.12 -0.18 -13.07
C ILE A 3 -9.42 0.86 -11.99
N ILE A 4 -9.31 2.14 -12.30
CA ILE A 4 -9.59 3.22 -11.33
C ILE A 4 -11.09 3.23 -11.02
N LEU A 5 -11.94 3.16 -12.06
CA LEU A 5 -13.39 3.11 -11.89
C LEU A 5 -13.84 1.84 -11.14
N ALA A 6 -13.25 0.68 -11.47
CA ALA A 6 -13.51 -0.56 -10.77
C ALA A 6 -13.10 -0.49 -9.29
N GLY A 7 -11.95 0.14 -9.00
CA GLY A 7 -11.49 0.37 -7.63
C GLY A 7 -12.44 1.27 -6.84
N VAL A 8 -12.88 2.39 -7.44
CA VAL A 8 -13.84 3.30 -6.81
C VAL A 8 -15.18 2.59 -6.55
N ALA A 9 -15.74 1.91 -7.55
CA ALA A 9 -16.99 1.16 -7.39
C ALA A 9 -16.88 0.07 -6.31
N GLY A 10 -15.77 -0.68 -6.30
CA GLY A 10 -15.48 -1.69 -5.28
C GLY A 10 -15.37 -1.09 -3.89
N SER A 11 -14.63 0.01 -3.71
CA SER A 11 -14.51 0.69 -2.43
C SER A 11 -15.86 1.15 -1.87
N GLN A 12 -16.74 1.68 -2.72
CA GLN A 12 -18.08 2.11 -2.34
C GLN A 12 -18.95 0.92 -1.91
N LEU A 13 -18.85 -0.22 -2.62
CA LEU A 13 -19.55 -1.44 -2.25
C LEU A 13 -19.11 -1.95 -0.88
N PHE A 14 -17.81 -2.03 -0.61
CA PHE A 14 -17.29 -2.46 0.68
C PHE A 14 -17.66 -1.48 1.80
N ASN A 15 -17.61 -0.17 1.56
CA ASN A 15 -18.06 0.84 2.52
C ASN A 15 -19.55 0.68 2.87
N ALA A 16 -20.41 0.42 1.87
CA ALA A 16 -21.82 0.17 2.08
C ALA A 16 -22.05 -1.11 2.91
N LEU A 17 -21.31 -2.19 2.62
CA LEU A 17 -21.37 -3.44 3.39
C LEU A 17 -20.93 -3.25 4.84
N THR A 18 -19.82 -2.57 5.08
CA THR A 18 -19.35 -2.24 6.44
C THR A 18 -20.39 -1.42 7.18
N SER A 19 -20.96 -0.39 6.54
CA SER A 19 -21.98 0.47 7.14
C SER A 19 -23.25 -0.32 7.49
N PHE A 20 -23.67 -1.24 6.61
CA PHE A 20 -24.80 -2.12 6.86
C PHE A 20 -24.57 -3.06 8.05
N ILE A 21 -23.40 -3.68 8.14
CA ILE A 21 -23.02 -4.56 9.26
C ILE A 21 -23.01 -3.78 10.57
N VAL A 22 -22.35 -2.62 10.60
CA VAL A 22 -22.26 -1.78 11.81
C VAL A 22 -23.65 -1.33 12.26
N THR A 23 -24.50 -0.87 11.34
CA THR A 23 -25.84 -0.39 11.70
C THR A 23 -26.76 -1.50 12.20
N LYS A 24 -26.62 -2.72 11.67
CA LYS A 24 -27.52 -3.84 11.99
C LYS A 24 -27.08 -4.65 13.21
N ALA A 25 -25.77 -4.79 13.43
CA ALA A 25 -25.22 -5.79 14.34
C ALA A 25 -24.33 -5.21 15.45
N ALA A 26 -23.84 -3.97 15.32
CA ALA A 26 -22.92 -3.41 16.30
C ALA A 26 -23.64 -2.75 17.48
N THR A 27 -23.19 -3.03 18.69
CA THR A 27 -23.49 -2.20 19.87
C THR A 27 -22.79 -0.84 19.77
N ALA A 28 -23.22 0.14 20.57
CA ALA A 28 -22.63 1.49 20.56
C ALA A 28 -21.11 1.49 20.79
N ASP A 29 -20.60 0.55 21.60
CA ASP A 29 -19.16 0.39 21.85
C ASP A 29 -18.42 -0.24 20.67
N GLU A 30 -19.00 -1.24 20.01
CA GLU A 30 -18.42 -1.88 18.82
C GLU A 30 -18.37 -0.91 17.63
N ALA A 31 -19.44 -0.14 17.42
CA ALA A 31 -19.48 0.91 16.39
C ALA A 31 -18.38 1.95 16.62
N ARG A 32 -18.19 2.37 17.87
CA ARG A 32 -17.11 3.29 18.27
C ARG A 32 -15.73 2.66 18.04
N GLY A 33 -15.58 1.37 18.34
CA GLY A 33 -14.36 0.61 18.05
C GLY A 33 -14.01 0.59 16.55
N VAL A 34 -14.99 0.35 15.68
CA VAL A 34 -14.81 0.41 14.22
C VAL A 34 -14.39 1.82 13.77
N MET A 35 -15.03 2.87 14.30
CA MET A 35 -14.64 4.25 13.98
C MET A 35 -13.19 4.54 14.38
N PHE A 36 -12.74 4.11 15.56
CA PHE A 36 -11.35 4.26 15.98
C PHE A 36 -10.37 3.44 15.12
N TRP A 37 -10.76 2.24 14.69
CA TRP A 37 -9.93 1.42 13.80
C TRP A 37 -9.80 2.05 12.40
N LEU A 38 -10.87 2.65 11.89
CA LEU A 38 -10.86 3.37 10.61
C LEU A 38 -9.99 4.64 10.63
N LEU A 39 -9.75 5.24 11.80
CA LEU A 39 -8.80 6.35 11.95
C LEU A 39 -7.33 5.89 11.81
N GLY A 40 -7.05 4.61 12.02
CA GLY A 40 -5.71 4.06 12.09
C GLY A 40 -5.03 4.37 13.44
N ASN A 41 -4.42 3.35 14.07
CA ASN A 41 -3.74 3.49 15.34
C ASN A 41 -2.68 2.40 15.58
N LEU A 42 -1.48 2.81 16.00
CA LEU A 42 -0.35 1.92 16.33
C LEU A 42 -0.33 1.47 17.80
N SER A 43 -1.13 2.06 18.68
CA SER A 43 -1.07 1.80 20.13
C SER A 43 -1.47 0.37 20.52
N GLY A 44 -2.17 -0.34 19.64
CA GLY A 44 -2.62 -1.73 19.85
C GLY A 44 -1.59 -2.80 19.47
N VAL A 45 -0.55 -2.43 18.72
CA VAL A 45 0.37 -3.38 18.06
C VAL A 45 1.20 -4.16 19.08
N ARG A 46 1.30 -5.47 18.87
CA ARG A 46 2.06 -6.41 19.69
C ARG A 46 3.15 -7.10 18.89
N TRP A 47 4.08 -7.78 19.56
CA TRP A 47 5.16 -8.54 18.93
C TRP A 47 4.69 -9.57 17.88
N PRO A 48 3.59 -10.33 18.09
CA PRO A 48 3.03 -11.22 17.07
C PRO A 48 2.72 -10.51 15.74
N ASP A 49 2.19 -9.29 15.81
CA ASP A 49 1.86 -8.50 14.62
C ASP A 49 3.13 -8.11 13.85
N VAL A 50 4.23 -7.81 14.57
CA VAL A 50 5.53 -7.50 13.96
C VAL A 50 6.11 -8.71 13.24
N TYR A 51 5.98 -9.92 13.81
CA TYR A 51 6.44 -11.15 13.17
C TYR A 51 5.70 -11.46 11.86
N LEU A 52 4.48 -10.95 11.68
CA LEU A 52 3.75 -11.03 10.42
C LEU A 52 4.08 -9.85 9.48
N ALA A 53 4.08 -8.63 10.01
CA ALA A 53 4.26 -7.40 9.24
C ALA A 53 5.67 -7.33 8.61
N LEU A 54 6.71 -7.63 9.37
CA LEU A 54 8.10 -7.50 8.91
C LEU A 54 8.42 -8.38 7.69
N PRO A 55 8.16 -9.71 7.69
CA PRO A 55 8.45 -10.52 6.51
C PRO A 55 7.60 -10.12 5.30
N VAL A 56 6.33 -9.74 5.49
CA VAL A 56 5.48 -9.26 4.39
C VAL A 56 6.05 -7.97 3.79
N ALA A 57 6.49 -7.02 4.63
CA ALA A 57 7.10 -5.78 4.20
C ALA A 57 8.43 -6.02 3.46
N VAL A 58 9.29 -6.88 4.00
CA VAL A 58 10.60 -7.22 3.41
C VAL A 58 10.42 -7.95 2.07
N ILE A 59 9.59 -8.99 2.01
CA ILE A 59 9.33 -9.74 0.78
C ILE A 59 8.73 -8.81 -0.27
N GLY A 60 7.73 -8.00 0.09
CA GLY A 60 7.11 -7.07 -0.82
C GLY A 60 8.10 -6.02 -1.36
N LEU A 61 8.97 -5.48 -0.50
CA LEU A 61 10.03 -4.57 -0.90
C LEU A 61 11.04 -5.25 -1.85
N LEU A 62 11.47 -6.47 -1.55
CA LEU A 62 12.41 -7.22 -2.38
C LEU A 62 11.83 -7.52 -3.77
N VAL A 63 10.56 -7.89 -3.86
CA VAL A 63 9.93 -8.10 -5.17
C VAL A 63 9.77 -6.78 -5.94
N CYS A 64 9.39 -5.70 -5.28
CA CYS A 64 9.35 -4.37 -5.92
C CYS A 64 10.75 -3.94 -6.42
N LEU A 65 11.80 -4.21 -5.65
CA LEU A 65 13.19 -3.96 -6.03
C LEU A 65 13.63 -4.81 -7.22
N TRP A 66 13.21 -6.08 -7.28
CA TRP A 66 13.47 -6.97 -8.42
C TRP A 66 12.89 -6.39 -9.71
N TYR A 67 11.70 -5.79 -9.64
CA TYR A 67 11.04 -5.13 -10.76
C TYR A 67 11.39 -3.64 -10.91
N SER A 68 12.41 -3.12 -10.21
CA SER A 68 12.77 -1.69 -10.23
C SER A 68 13.07 -1.18 -11.64
N ARG A 69 13.76 -1.97 -12.47
CA ARG A 69 14.02 -1.61 -13.88
C ARG A 69 12.74 -1.56 -14.72
N ALA A 70 11.78 -2.43 -14.45
CA ALA A 70 10.49 -2.43 -15.14
C ALA A 70 9.64 -1.23 -14.71
N LEU A 71 9.68 -0.85 -13.42
CA LEU A 71 9.09 0.39 -12.90
C LEU A 71 9.71 1.63 -13.58
N ASP A 72 11.03 1.67 -13.71
CA ASP A 72 11.72 2.74 -14.44
C ASP A 72 11.28 2.77 -15.92
N ALA A 73 11.16 1.62 -16.58
CA ALA A 73 10.68 1.54 -17.97
C ALA A 73 9.25 2.05 -18.13
N PHE A 74 8.36 1.81 -17.16
CA PHE A 74 6.99 2.32 -17.19
C PHE A 74 6.91 3.85 -17.13
N THR A 75 7.93 4.54 -16.62
CA THR A 75 7.96 6.01 -16.63
C THR A 75 8.04 6.59 -18.05
N PHE A 76 8.56 5.83 -19.02
CA PHE A 76 8.60 6.20 -20.44
C PHE A 76 7.34 5.82 -21.21
N GLY A 77 6.34 5.26 -20.53
CA GLY A 77 5.11 4.77 -21.12
C GLY A 77 5.09 3.26 -21.36
N VAL A 78 3.87 2.74 -21.51
CA VAL A 78 3.62 1.29 -21.64
C VAL A 78 4.18 0.73 -22.95
N GLU A 79 4.06 1.47 -24.05
CA GLU A 79 4.56 1.06 -25.37
C GLU A 79 6.10 1.03 -25.43
N SER A 80 6.74 2.02 -24.82
CA SER A 80 8.20 2.08 -24.67
C SER A 80 8.71 0.91 -23.81
N ALA A 81 8.05 0.61 -22.69
CA ALA A 81 8.40 -0.52 -21.83
C ALA A 81 8.24 -1.87 -22.55
N ALA A 82 7.17 -2.04 -23.34
CA ALA A 82 6.96 -3.25 -24.14
C ALA A 82 8.05 -3.42 -25.20
N SER A 83 8.47 -2.33 -25.85
CA SER A 83 9.56 -2.33 -26.83
C SER A 83 10.92 -2.68 -26.22
N LEU A 84 11.12 -2.39 -24.93
CA LEU A 84 12.30 -2.80 -24.15
C LEU A 84 12.25 -4.26 -23.68
N GLY A 85 11.24 -5.03 -24.10
CA GLY A 85 11.07 -6.45 -23.75
C GLY A 85 10.44 -6.70 -22.38
N VAL A 86 9.91 -5.67 -21.72
CA VAL A 86 9.22 -5.83 -20.43
C VAL A 86 7.85 -6.47 -20.66
N PRO A 87 7.52 -7.61 -20.02
CA PRO A 87 6.19 -8.20 -20.12
C PRO A 87 5.18 -7.40 -19.29
N VAL A 88 4.77 -6.23 -19.81
CA VAL A 88 3.97 -5.19 -19.13
C VAL A 88 2.83 -5.78 -18.32
N ARG A 89 1.96 -6.58 -18.95
CA ARG A 89 0.77 -7.14 -18.30
C ARG A 89 1.13 -8.01 -17.08
N ARG A 90 2.17 -8.84 -17.18
CA ARG A 90 2.59 -9.72 -16.07
C ARG A 90 3.17 -8.89 -14.94
N VAL A 91 4.09 -7.96 -15.25
CA VAL A 91 4.71 -7.09 -14.25
C VAL A 91 3.66 -6.25 -13.53
N TYR A 92 2.71 -5.67 -14.29
CA TYR A 92 1.63 -4.86 -13.73
C TYR A 92 0.76 -5.64 -12.75
N VAL A 93 0.34 -6.86 -13.12
CA VAL A 93 -0.47 -7.72 -12.24
C VAL A 93 0.31 -8.12 -10.98
N VAL A 94 1.58 -8.51 -11.12
CA VAL A 94 2.43 -8.89 -9.97
C VAL A 94 2.62 -7.73 -9.00
N LEU A 95 2.95 -6.55 -9.51
CA LEU A 95 3.16 -5.35 -8.69
C LEU A 95 1.87 -4.92 -7.98
N ILE A 96 0.72 -4.96 -8.65
CA ILE A 96 -0.57 -4.67 -8.01
C ILE A 96 -0.87 -5.69 -6.92
N ALA A 97 -0.69 -6.99 -7.20
CA ALA A 97 -0.98 -8.05 -6.23
C ALA A 97 -0.15 -7.90 -4.96
N ILE A 98 1.14 -7.58 -5.09
CA ILE A 98 2.06 -7.40 -3.97
C ILE A 98 1.77 -6.11 -3.21
N ALA A 99 1.56 -4.99 -3.91
CA ALA A 99 1.20 -3.74 -3.25
C ALA A 99 -0.13 -3.87 -2.49
N ALA A 100 -1.12 -4.56 -3.08
CA ALA A 100 -2.39 -4.84 -2.44
C ALA A 100 -2.24 -5.76 -1.23
N SER A 101 -1.44 -6.83 -1.32
CA SER A 101 -1.23 -7.75 -0.19
C SER A 101 -0.49 -7.08 0.97
N MET A 102 0.56 -6.31 0.68
CA MET A 102 1.27 -5.51 1.69
C MET A 102 0.31 -4.55 2.38
N THR A 103 -0.47 -3.79 1.60
CA THR A 103 -1.43 -2.82 2.14
C THR A 103 -2.49 -3.52 3.00
N ALA A 104 -3.04 -4.64 2.53
CA ALA A 104 -4.06 -5.39 3.26
C ALA A 104 -3.55 -5.88 4.62
N VAL A 105 -2.33 -6.45 4.68
CA VAL A 105 -1.74 -6.91 5.94
C VAL A 105 -1.51 -5.73 6.88
N MET A 106 -0.91 -4.63 6.42
CA MET A 106 -0.65 -3.46 7.26
C MET A 106 -1.94 -2.82 7.79
N VAL A 107 -2.94 -2.66 6.92
CA VAL A 107 -4.24 -2.11 7.29
C VAL A 107 -4.99 -3.03 8.24
N SER A 108 -4.86 -4.36 8.11
CA SER A 108 -5.52 -5.29 9.05
C SER A 108 -5.01 -5.14 10.49
N ILE A 109 -3.74 -4.78 10.67
CA ILE A 109 -3.08 -4.66 11.98
C ILE A 109 -3.31 -3.27 12.57
N VAL A 110 -3.06 -2.22 11.79
CA VAL A 110 -2.95 -0.83 12.29
C VAL A 110 -4.17 0.01 11.90
N GLY A 111 -5.05 -0.49 11.04
CA GLY A 111 -6.14 0.29 10.45
C GLY A 111 -5.66 1.17 9.29
N ALA A 112 -6.53 2.08 8.85
CA ALA A 112 -6.29 2.88 7.65
C ALA A 112 -5.42 4.12 7.93
N ILE A 113 -4.12 4.02 7.67
CA ILE A 113 -3.20 5.18 7.71
C ILE A 113 -3.09 5.79 6.30
N GLY A 114 -3.68 6.97 6.14
CA GLY A 114 -3.62 7.74 4.89
C GLY A 114 -2.35 8.59 4.76
N PHE A 115 -2.20 9.25 3.60
CA PHE A 115 -1.16 10.25 3.26
C PHE A 115 0.30 9.77 3.20
N VAL A 116 0.72 8.84 4.06
CA VAL A 116 2.08 8.30 4.12
C VAL A 116 2.56 7.86 2.73
N GLY A 117 1.79 7.02 2.05
CA GLY A 117 2.13 6.51 0.72
C GLY A 117 2.13 7.55 -0.42
N LEU A 118 1.61 8.76 -0.20
CA LEU A 118 1.61 9.85 -1.18
C LEU A 118 2.75 10.85 -0.91
N VAL A 119 2.92 11.25 0.35
CA VAL A 119 3.87 12.29 0.75
C VAL A 119 5.30 11.75 0.78
N ILE A 120 5.52 10.57 1.34
CA ILE A 120 6.87 10.05 1.57
C ILE A 120 7.62 9.74 0.27
N PRO A 121 7.05 9.05 -0.74
CA PRO A 121 7.76 8.84 -1.99
C PRO A 121 8.07 10.15 -2.71
N HIS A 122 7.23 11.17 -2.56
CA HIS A 122 7.47 12.48 -3.13
C HIS A 122 8.63 13.19 -2.42
N ALA A 123 8.65 13.19 -1.08
CA ALA A 123 9.78 13.71 -0.30
C ALA A 123 11.08 12.94 -0.62
N ALA A 124 11.02 11.61 -0.66
CA ALA A 124 12.17 10.77 -0.99
C ALA A 124 12.76 11.08 -2.37
N ARG A 125 11.92 11.41 -3.38
CA ARG A 125 12.39 11.81 -4.71
C ARG A 125 13.27 13.06 -4.68
N PHE A 126 13.04 13.99 -3.75
CA PHE A 126 13.93 15.16 -3.60
C PHE A 126 15.31 14.78 -3.05
N PHE A 127 15.41 13.72 -2.25
CA PHE A 127 16.67 13.28 -1.64
C PHE A 127 17.48 12.33 -2.53
N VAL A 128 16.84 11.33 -3.15
CA VAL A 128 17.53 10.24 -3.87
C VAL A 128 17.26 10.21 -5.38
N GLY A 129 16.44 11.13 -5.89
CA GLY A 129 16.06 11.18 -7.30
C GLY A 129 14.95 10.20 -7.68
N THR A 130 14.81 9.93 -8.99
CA THR A 130 13.65 9.22 -9.57
C THR A 130 13.88 7.73 -9.84
N ARG A 131 15.10 7.22 -9.71
CA ARG A 131 15.42 5.81 -9.98
C ARG A 131 14.79 4.92 -8.92
N HIS A 132 13.92 4.00 -9.32
CA HIS A 132 13.16 3.16 -8.38
C HIS A 132 14.04 2.27 -7.51
N GLY A 133 15.22 1.88 -7.99
CA GLY A 133 16.18 1.09 -7.21
C GLY A 133 16.65 1.76 -5.91
N PHE A 134 16.78 3.09 -5.90
CA PHE A 134 17.12 3.87 -4.70
C PHE A 134 15.88 4.47 -4.02
N LEU A 135 14.87 4.83 -4.82
CA LEU A 135 13.66 5.46 -4.32
C LEU A 135 12.84 4.52 -3.42
N LEU A 136 12.71 3.24 -3.78
CA LEU A 136 11.96 2.27 -2.98
C LEU A 136 12.52 2.09 -1.56
N PRO A 137 13.82 1.78 -1.35
CA PRO A 137 14.37 1.62 -0.01
C PRO A 137 14.41 2.95 0.75
N ALA A 138 14.70 4.08 0.07
CA ALA A 138 14.66 5.39 0.71
C ALA A 138 13.24 5.73 1.20
N SER A 139 12.22 5.49 0.40
CA SER A 139 10.82 5.72 0.78
C SER A 139 10.39 4.83 1.94
N ALA A 140 10.82 3.56 1.95
CA ALA A 140 10.54 2.64 3.05
C ALA A 140 11.17 3.13 4.37
N LEU A 141 12.44 3.56 4.34
CA LEU A 141 13.15 4.06 5.52
C LEU A 141 12.60 5.40 6.00
N ILE A 142 12.40 6.37 5.10
CA ILE A 142 11.83 7.68 5.44
C ILE A 142 10.43 7.50 6.01
N GLY A 143 9.63 6.59 5.46
CA GLY A 143 8.31 6.30 5.97
C GLY A 143 8.32 5.64 7.35
N ALA A 144 9.26 4.72 7.60
CA ALA A 144 9.44 4.14 8.92
C ALA A 144 9.83 5.20 9.96
N VAL A 145 10.76 6.10 9.62
CA VAL A 145 11.15 7.20 10.50
C VAL A 145 9.99 8.16 10.74
N PHE A 146 9.26 8.54 9.69
CA PHE A 146 8.09 9.44 9.78
C PHE A 146 6.97 8.88 10.67
N LEU A 147 6.80 7.56 10.70
CA LEU A 147 5.76 6.93 11.50
C LEU A 147 6.17 6.77 12.98
N VAL A 148 7.48 6.71 13.25
CA VAL A 148 8.05 6.57 14.60
C VAL A 148 8.24 7.92 15.28
N ALA A 149 8.60 8.95 14.52
CA ALA A 149 8.84 10.32 15.00
C ALA A 149 7.53 11.07 15.29
#